data_AF-A0A0M4QP61-F1
#
_entry.id   AF-A0A0M4QP61-F1
#
_cell.length_a   1.000
_cell.length_b   1.000
_cell.length_c   1.000
_cell.angle_alpha   90.00
_cell.angle_beta   90.00
_cell.angle_gamma   90.00
#
_symmetry.space_group_name_H-M   'P 1'
#
loop_
_entity.id
_entity.type
_entity.pdbx_description
1 polymer ?
#
loop_
_entity_poly.entity_id
_entity_poly.type
_entity_poly.pdbx_seq_one_letter_code
_entity_poly.pdbx_strand_id
1 'polypeptide(L)'
;MIVDPYAPIFVISVAAQLAGMHPQTLRQYDRLGIVMPNRAPGRARRYSQHDVNMLREVQRLSQLGVSLEGIRRIMQLENQVDVLQAKVAELSEQLQAATAEMHSRPPRPSSRVFAAGLTGDDIVALARGQRPRPRSQAVVIWRPQR
;
A
#
# COMPACT_ATOMS: atom_id res chain seq x y z
N MET A 1 15.25 8.47 -22.81
CA MET A 1 16.19 8.45 -21.66
C MET A 1 15.39 8.89 -20.45
N ILE A 2 14.96 7.95 -19.60
CA ILE A 2 14.19 8.26 -18.38
C ILE A 2 15.22 8.70 -17.34
N VAL A 3 15.31 10.00 -17.06
CA VAL A 3 16.18 10.52 -16.02
C VAL A 3 15.46 10.30 -14.70
N ASP A 4 16.08 9.54 -13.78
CA ASP A 4 15.57 9.38 -12.42
C ASP A 4 15.49 10.77 -11.75
N PRO A 5 14.29 11.26 -11.39
CA PRO A 5 14.12 12.59 -10.82
C PRO A 5 14.77 12.74 -9.44
N TYR A 6 15.10 11.63 -8.76
CA TYR A 6 15.75 11.61 -7.46
C TYR A 6 17.28 11.48 -7.55
N ALA A 7 17.85 11.31 -8.75
CA ALA A 7 19.28 11.24 -8.93
C ALA A 7 19.95 12.58 -8.56
N PRO A 8 20.87 12.63 -7.57
CA PRO A 8 21.48 13.87 -7.10
C PRO A 8 22.61 14.31 -8.04
N ILE A 9 22.26 14.91 -9.17
CA ILE A 9 23.19 15.25 -10.24
C ILE A 9 23.58 16.75 -10.26
N PHE A 10 22.75 17.63 -9.68
CA PHE A 10 22.95 19.07 -9.75
C PHE A 10 23.81 19.60 -8.61
N VAL A 11 24.83 20.40 -8.93
CA VAL A 11 25.57 21.19 -7.94
C VAL A 11 24.75 22.40 -7.48
N ILE A 12 25.10 22.99 -6.34
CA ILE A 12 24.33 24.11 -5.76
C ILE A 12 24.12 25.30 -6.70
N SER A 13 25.10 25.63 -7.55
CA SER A 13 24.97 26.71 -8.52
C SER A 13 23.90 26.42 -9.58
N VAL A 14 23.91 25.21 -10.12
CA VAL A 14 22.92 24.75 -11.12
C VAL A 14 21.55 24.66 -10.48
N ALA A 15 21.44 24.07 -9.28
CA ALA A 15 20.18 23.97 -8.55
C ALA A 15 19.60 25.36 -8.25
N ALA A 16 20.43 26.31 -7.84
CA ALA A 16 20.02 27.70 -7.58
C ALA A 16 19.49 28.38 -8.85
N GLN A 17 20.17 28.20 -9.98
CA GLN A 17 19.71 28.73 -11.28
C GLN A 17 18.38 28.10 -11.70
N LEU A 18 18.24 26.77 -11.58
CA LEU A 18 17.00 26.08 -11.92
C LEU A 18 15.84 26.48 -11.00
N ALA A 19 16.12 26.70 -9.72
CA ALA A 19 15.11 27.13 -8.74
C ALA A 19 14.81 28.64 -8.80
N GLY A 20 15.56 29.45 -9.56
CA GLY A 20 15.38 30.91 -9.58
C GLY A 20 15.74 31.57 -8.25
N MET A 21 16.76 31.07 -7.57
CA MET A 21 17.17 31.48 -6.22
C MET A 21 18.67 31.78 -6.13
N HIS A 22 19.07 32.47 -5.05
CA HIS A 22 20.48 32.63 -4.73
C HIS A 22 21.05 31.38 -4.02
N PRO A 23 22.28 30.93 -4.30
CA PRO A 23 22.89 29.76 -3.64
C PRO A 23 22.95 29.86 -2.10
N GLN A 24 23.01 31.08 -1.56
CA GLN A 24 22.98 31.30 -0.12
C GLN A 24 21.62 30.91 0.50
N THR A 25 20.52 31.16 -0.21
CA THR A 25 19.17 30.78 0.22
C THR A 25 19.03 29.27 0.28
N LEU A 26 19.56 28.55 -0.70
CA LEU A 26 19.59 27.08 -0.68
C LEU A 26 20.37 26.54 0.52
N ARG A 27 21.50 27.18 0.88
CA ARG A 27 22.25 26.85 2.10
C ARG A 27 21.48 27.15 3.39
N GLN A 28 20.63 28.17 3.39
CA GLN A 28 19.76 28.47 4.52
C GLN A 28 18.68 27.39 4.65
N TYR A 29 18.01 27.01 3.57
CA TYR A 29 16.97 25.98 3.59
C TYR A 29 17.52 24.59 3.96
N ASP A 30 18.73 24.24 3.51
CA ASP A 30 19.43 23.03 3.97
C ASP A 30 19.70 23.05 5.48
N ARG A 31 20.19 24.18 6.02
CA ARG A 31 20.42 24.32 7.48
C ARG A 31 19.13 24.24 8.30
N LEU A 32 18.02 24.73 7.77
CA LEU A 32 16.71 24.64 8.41
C LEU A 32 16.05 23.27 8.25
N GLY A 33 16.65 22.38 7.44
CA GLY A 33 16.13 21.04 7.17
C GLY A 33 14.86 21.04 6.31
N ILE A 34 14.61 22.11 5.55
CA ILE A 34 13.46 22.21 4.65
C ILE A 34 13.71 21.37 3.39
N VAL A 35 14.94 21.39 2.87
CA VAL A 35 15.38 20.55 1.75
C VAL A 35 16.73 19.95 2.11
N MET A 36 16.82 18.62 2.14
CA MET A 36 18.05 17.91 2.53
C MET A 36 18.73 17.30 1.30
N PRO A 37 19.69 18.01 0.67
CA PRO A 37 20.41 17.48 -0.49
C PRO A 37 21.27 16.28 -0.10
N ASN A 38 21.46 15.36 -1.05
CA ASN A 38 22.43 14.29 -0.89
C ASN A 38 23.86 14.87 -0.86
N ARG A 39 24.72 14.29 -0.04
CA ARG A 39 26.12 14.75 0.10
C ARG A 39 27.02 13.80 -0.68
N ALA A 40 27.68 14.33 -1.70
CA ALA A 40 28.68 13.56 -2.44
C ALA A 40 29.94 13.32 -1.59
N PRO A 41 30.77 12.32 -1.95
CA PRO A 41 32.11 12.18 -1.39
C PRO A 41 32.86 13.52 -1.51
N GLY A 42 33.31 14.08 -0.39
CA GLY A 42 33.83 15.46 -0.33
C GLY A 42 32.86 16.50 0.21
N ARG A 43 31.72 16.09 0.78
CA ARG A 43 30.77 16.94 1.54
C ARG A 43 30.06 18.02 0.71
N ALA A 44 30.23 17.98 -0.62
CA ALA A 44 29.53 18.86 -1.56
C ALA A 44 28.06 18.46 -1.68
N ARG A 45 27.18 19.47 -1.65
CA ARG A 45 25.72 19.29 -1.80
C ARG A 45 25.39 18.95 -3.25
N ARG A 46 24.66 17.88 -3.45
CA ARG A 46 24.07 17.50 -4.72
C ARG A 46 22.56 17.46 -4.60
N TYR A 47 21.91 18.14 -5.53
CA TYR A 47 20.48 18.27 -5.62
C TYR A 47 19.98 17.39 -6.77
N SER A 48 18.85 16.76 -6.54
CA SER A 48 18.09 16.05 -7.55
C SER A 48 17.11 16.99 -8.26
N GLN A 49 16.47 16.52 -9.33
CA GLN A 49 15.41 17.28 -9.97
C GLN A 49 14.21 17.47 -9.04
N HIS A 50 13.92 16.47 -8.21
CA HIS A 50 12.92 16.54 -7.16
C HIS A 50 13.24 17.66 -6.15
N ASP A 51 14.49 17.75 -5.67
CA ASP A 51 14.89 18.82 -4.74
C ASP A 51 14.71 20.22 -5.34
N VAL A 52 15.00 20.37 -6.63
CA VAL A 52 14.80 21.64 -7.35
C VAL A 52 13.32 22.01 -7.41
N ASN A 53 12.44 21.04 -7.64
CA ASN A 53 10.99 21.27 -7.64
C ASN A 53 10.49 21.67 -6.24
N MET A 54 10.96 20.98 -5.19
CA MET A 54 10.65 21.36 -3.81
C MET A 54 11.13 22.78 -3.49
N LEU A 55 12.35 23.16 -3.91
CA LEU A 55 12.85 24.51 -3.72
C LEU A 55 11.94 25.56 -4.38
N ARG A 56 11.46 25.33 -5.61
CA ARG A 56 10.52 26.25 -6.27
C ARG A 56 9.22 26.39 -5.48
N GLU A 57 8.71 25.29 -4.94
CA GLU A 57 7.48 25.31 -4.14
C GLU A 57 7.66 26.06 -2.81
N VAL A 58 8.79 25.84 -2.13
CA VAL A 58 9.20 26.62 -0.96
C VAL A 58 9.26 28.11 -1.30
N GLN A 59 9.79 28.50 -2.47
CA GLN A 59 9.79 29.89 -2.92
C GLN A 59 8.38 30.46 -3.03
N ARG A 60 7.51 29.71 -3.70
CA ARG A 60 6.13 30.11 -3.97
C ARG A 60 5.37 30.33 -2.66
N LEU A 61 5.47 29.39 -1.72
CA LEU A 61 4.85 29.51 -0.41
C LEU A 61 5.45 30.67 0.40
N SER A 62 6.76 30.88 0.32
CA SER A 62 7.41 32.02 0.99
C SER A 62 6.95 33.36 0.42
N GLN A 63 6.70 33.46 -0.89
CA GLN A 63 6.17 34.67 -1.54
C GLN A 63 4.72 34.95 -1.15
N LEU A 64 3.96 33.90 -0.80
CA LEU A 64 2.60 34.02 -0.26
C LEU A 64 2.55 34.41 1.23
N GLY A 65 3.70 34.65 1.86
CA GLY A 65 3.79 35.09 3.25
C GLY A 65 3.76 33.95 4.27
N VAL A 66 3.90 32.69 3.85
CA VAL A 66 3.99 31.55 4.77
C VAL A 66 5.35 31.58 5.48
N SER A 67 5.36 31.39 6.80
CA SER A 67 6.59 31.30 7.58
C SER A 67 7.40 30.06 7.19
N LEU A 68 8.73 30.12 7.34
CA LEU A 68 9.61 28.98 7.01
C LEU A 68 9.27 27.72 7.82
N GLU A 69 8.84 27.88 9.08
CA GLU A 69 8.33 26.77 9.90
C GLU A 69 7.01 26.21 9.36
N GLY A 70 6.12 27.08 8.87
CA GLY A 70 4.89 26.68 8.18
C GLY A 70 5.19 25.88 6.91
N ILE A 71 6.12 26.36 6.09
CA ILE A 71 6.56 25.67 4.87
C ILE A 71 7.16 24.31 5.21
N ARG A 72 8.04 24.24 6.21
CA ARG A 72 8.59 22.97 6.69
C ARG A 72 7.48 21.99 7.08
N ARG A 73 6.46 22.46 7.81
CA ARG A 73 5.34 21.61 8.22
C ARG A 73 4.51 21.14 7.04
N ILE A 74 4.25 22.01 6.06
CA ILE A 74 3.52 21.67 4.82
C ILE A 74 4.28 20.57 4.07
N MET A 75 5.58 20.76 3.81
CA MET A 75 6.40 19.79 3.10
C MET A 75 6.44 18.42 3.81
N GLN A 76 6.53 18.42 5.15
CA GLN A 76 6.46 17.18 5.93
C GLN A 76 5.12 16.46 5.78
N LEU A 77 4.02 17.21 5.75
CA LEU A 77 2.68 16.65 5.58
C LEU A 77 2.48 16.12 4.16
N GLU A 78 2.95 16.82 3.14
CA GLU A 78 2.91 16.36 1.74
C GLU A 78 3.65 15.04 1.59
N ASN A 79 4.87 14.93 2.12
CA ASN A 79 5.62 13.66 2.10
C ASN A 79 4.89 12.53 2.86
N GLN A 80 4.20 12.84 3.96
CA GLN A 80 3.38 11.84 4.66
C GLN A 80 2.19 11.39 3.82
N VAL A 81 1.54 12.32 3.12
CA VAL A 81 0.44 12.01 2.20
C VAL A 81 0.93 11.11 1.07
N ASP A 82 2.07 11.40 0.46
CA ASP A 82 2.65 10.58 -0.62
C ASP A 82 2.94 9.14 -0.14
N VAL A 83 3.55 8.99 1.03
CA VAL A 83 3.83 7.67 1.63
C VAL A 83 2.53 6.91 1.92
N LEU A 84 1.53 7.60 2.47
CA LEU A 84 0.23 6.99 2.76
C LEU A 84 -0.50 6.58 1.49
N GLN A 85 -0.48 7.41 0.45
CA GLN A 85 -1.06 7.10 -0.85
C GLN A 85 -0.38 5.89 -1.50
N ALA A 86 0.95 5.83 -1.47
CA ALA A 86 1.70 4.67 -1.93
C ALA A 86 1.31 3.40 -1.16
N LYS A 87 1.13 3.50 0.17
CA LYS A 87 0.72 2.37 1.00
C LYS A 87 -0.72 1.92 0.70
N VAL A 88 -1.62 2.87 0.49
CA VAL A 88 -3.01 2.58 0.09
C VAL A 88 -3.04 1.88 -1.26
N ALA A 89 -2.24 2.32 -2.24
CA ALA A 89 -2.12 1.67 -3.54
C ALA A 89 -1.63 0.21 -3.39
N GLU A 90 -0.55 -0.01 -2.65
CA GLU A 90 0.01 -1.34 -2.38
C GLU A 90 -1.02 -2.27 -1.72
N LEU A 91 -1.71 -1.81 -0.67
CA LEU A 91 -2.72 -2.60 0.04
C LEU A 91 -3.95 -2.87 -0.85
N SER A 92 -4.33 -1.91 -1.69
CA SER A 92 -5.44 -2.09 -2.61
C SER A 92 -5.13 -3.17 -3.66
N GLU A 93 -3.89 -3.24 -4.15
CA GLU A 93 -3.43 -4.27 -5.06
C GLU A 93 -3.41 -5.65 -4.40
N GLN A 94 -2.93 -5.74 -3.14
CA GLN A 94 -2.96 -6.98 -2.36
C GLN A 94 -4.39 -7.50 -2.12
N LEU A 95 -5.34 -6.61 -1.81
CA LEU A 95 -6.75 -6.99 -1.66
C LEU A 95 -7.37 -7.46 -2.97
N GLN A 96 -7.03 -6.81 -4.09
CA GLN A 96 -7.49 -7.22 -5.42
C GLN A 96 -6.93 -8.59 -5.79
N ALA A 97 -5.65 -8.85 -5.53
CA ALA A 97 -5.03 -10.17 -5.76
C ALA A 97 -5.69 -11.26 -4.92
N ALA A 98 -5.86 -11.04 -3.60
CA ALA A 98 -6.48 -12.01 -2.69
C ALA A 98 -7.93 -12.31 -3.07
N THR A 99 -8.71 -11.28 -3.45
CA THR A 99 -10.07 -11.49 -3.92
C THR A 99 -10.09 -12.22 -5.26
N ALA A 100 -9.20 -11.92 -6.21
CA ALA A 100 -9.11 -12.65 -7.48
C ALA A 100 -8.73 -14.12 -7.29
N GLU A 101 -7.83 -14.44 -6.35
CA GLU A 101 -7.51 -15.82 -5.97
C GLU A 101 -8.72 -16.56 -5.38
N MET A 102 -9.51 -15.90 -4.53
CA MET A 102 -10.74 -16.49 -3.99
C MET A 102 -11.77 -16.80 -5.09
N HIS A 103 -11.91 -15.92 -6.09
CA HIS A 103 -12.86 -16.10 -7.19
C HIS A 103 -12.39 -17.09 -8.25
N SER A 104 -11.07 -17.20 -8.49
CA SER A 104 -10.48 -18.14 -9.45
C SER A 104 -10.30 -19.55 -8.88
N ARG A 105 -10.38 -19.70 -7.54
CA ARG A 105 -10.51 -21.02 -6.92
C ARG A 105 -11.77 -21.69 -7.50
N PRO A 106 -11.66 -22.82 -8.22
CA PRO A 106 -12.84 -23.52 -8.71
C PRO A 106 -13.74 -23.78 -7.51
N PRO A 107 -15.07 -23.56 -7.63
CA PRO A 107 -15.99 -23.79 -6.53
C PRO A 107 -15.70 -25.19 -6.02
N ARG A 108 -15.24 -25.30 -4.76
CA ARG A 108 -15.02 -26.61 -4.16
C ARG A 108 -16.33 -27.36 -4.35
N PRO A 109 -16.37 -28.50 -5.07
CA PRO A 109 -17.58 -29.29 -5.10
C PRO A 109 -17.85 -29.62 -3.63
N SER A 110 -19.01 -29.18 -3.14
CA SER A 110 -19.47 -29.27 -1.76
C SER A 110 -18.87 -28.24 -0.77
N SER A 111 -19.60 -27.13 -0.61
CA SER A 111 -20.10 -26.83 0.74
C SER A 111 -20.88 -28.07 1.19
N ARG A 112 -20.16 -29.00 1.85
CA ARG A 112 -20.77 -30.18 2.46
C ARG A 112 -21.66 -29.63 3.58
N VAL A 113 -22.96 -29.76 3.41
CA VAL A 113 -23.87 -29.53 4.52
C VAL A 113 -23.80 -30.80 5.34
N PHE A 114 -23.28 -30.68 6.56
CA PHE A 114 -23.28 -31.78 7.53
C PHE A 114 -24.66 -31.79 8.18
N ALA A 115 -25.43 -32.84 7.96
CA ALA A 115 -26.65 -33.07 8.72
C ALA A 115 -26.30 -34.03 9.88
N ALA A 116 -26.61 -33.62 11.11
CA ALA A 116 -26.59 -34.53 12.24
C ALA A 116 -27.78 -35.50 12.15
N GLY A 117 -27.54 -36.78 12.34
CA GLY A 117 -28.63 -37.74 12.56
C GLY A 117 -29.46 -37.34 13.79
N LEU A 118 -30.74 -37.72 13.82
CA LEU A 118 -31.68 -37.41 14.93
C LEU A 118 -31.23 -37.95 16.30
N THR A 119 -30.26 -38.87 16.34
CA THR A 119 -29.65 -39.42 17.56
C THR A 119 -28.29 -38.81 17.90
N GLY A 120 -27.73 -37.94 17.05
CA GLY A 120 -26.43 -37.29 17.27
C GLY A 120 -25.18 -38.13 16.94
N ASP A 121 -25.34 -39.44 16.68
CA ASP A 121 -24.20 -40.37 16.55
C ASP A 121 -23.59 -40.44 15.14
N ASP A 122 -24.30 -40.00 14.11
CA ASP A 122 -23.86 -40.11 12.71
C ASP A 122 -23.82 -38.73 12.01
N ILE A 123 -22.67 -38.41 11.42
CA ILE A 123 -22.47 -37.25 10.55
C ILE A 123 -22.41 -37.73 9.09
N VAL A 124 -23.38 -37.33 8.27
CA VAL A 124 -23.40 -37.65 6.84
C VAL A 124 -23.12 -36.39 6.02
N ALA A 125 -22.08 -36.44 5.18
CA ALA A 125 -21.77 -35.36 4.24
C ALA A 125 -22.74 -35.42 3.04
N LEU A 126 -23.57 -34.39 2.87
CA LEU A 126 -24.47 -34.26 1.72
C LEU A 126 -23.97 -33.19 0.74
N ALA A 127 -24.14 -33.46 -0.55
CA ALA A 127 -23.98 -32.43 -1.57
C ALA A 127 -25.17 -31.45 -1.53
N ARG A 128 -24.92 -30.17 -1.79
CA ARG A 128 -25.96 -29.14 -1.83
C ARG A 128 -27.00 -29.47 -2.92
N GLY A 129 -28.28 -29.56 -2.54
CA GLY A 129 -29.38 -29.95 -3.44
C GLY A 129 -29.70 -31.46 -3.43
N GLN A 130 -28.92 -32.28 -2.74
CA GLN A 130 -29.19 -33.70 -2.58
C GLN A 130 -30.17 -33.90 -1.41
N ARG A 131 -31.36 -34.46 -1.68
CA ARG A 131 -32.29 -34.86 -0.61
C ARG A 131 -31.73 -36.11 0.10
N PRO A 132 -31.77 -36.18 1.44
CA PRO A 132 -31.46 -37.41 2.15
C PRO A 132 -32.30 -38.56 1.57
N ARG A 133 -31.67 -39.70 1.25
CA ARG A 133 -32.43 -40.86 0.78
C ARG A 133 -33.42 -41.25 1.87
N PRO A 134 -34.72 -41.43 1.57
CA PRO A 134 -35.65 -41.98 2.54
C PRO A 134 -35.13 -43.36 2.95
N ARG A 135 -34.85 -43.58 4.24
CA ARG A 135 -34.57 -44.94 4.74
C ARG A 135 -35.82 -45.77 4.47
N SER A 136 -35.65 -46.93 3.85
CA SER A 136 -36.70 -47.94 3.78
C SER A 136 -37.21 -48.20 5.20
N GLN A 137 -38.51 -48.02 5.42
CA GLN A 137 -39.20 -48.40 6.66
C GLN A 137 -39.35 -49.93 6.80
N ALA A 138 -38.44 -50.70 6.18
CA ALA A 138 -38.48 -52.15 6.24
C ALA A 138 -38.09 -52.58 7.65
N VAL A 139 -39.08 -53.08 8.39
CA VAL A 139 -38.89 -53.72 9.69
C VAL A 139 -38.11 -55.01 9.45
N VAL A 140 -36.84 -55.04 9.87
CA VAL A 140 -36.05 -56.26 9.90
C VAL A 140 -36.32 -56.94 11.23
N ILE A 141 -36.99 -58.10 11.19
CA ILE A 141 -37.16 -58.96 12.37
C ILE A 141 -35.81 -59.59 12.67
N TRP A 142 -35.13 -59.06 13.68
CA TRP A 142 -33.88 -59.62 14.17
C TRP A 142 -34.14 -60.99 14.82
N ARG A 143 -33.45 -62.03 14.33
CA ARG A 143 -33.44 -63.37 14.93
C ARG A 143 -32.03 -63.68 15.43
N PRO A 144 -31.81 -63.84 16.75
CA PRO A 144 -30.53 -64.26 17.27
C PRO A 144 -30.23 -65.71 16.84
N GLN A 145 -29.04 -65.94 16.29
CA GLN A 145 -28.48 -67.27 16.17
C GLN A 145 -28.01 -67.70 17.56
N ARG A 146 -28.43 -68.90 18.00
CA ARG A 146 -27.93 -69.55 19.21
C ARG A 146 -26.50 -70.03 19.03
#